data_AF-A0A952HTJ7-F1
#
_entry.id   AF-A0A952HTJ7-F1
#
_cell.length_a   1.000
_cell.length_b   1.000
_cell.length_c   1.000
_cell.angle_alpha   90.00
_cell.angle_beta   90.00
_cell.angle_gamma   90.00
#
_symmetry.space_group_name_H-M   'P 1'
#
loop_
_entity.id
_entity.type
_entity.pdbx_description
1 polymer ?
#
loop_
_entity_poly.entity_id
_entity_poly.type
_entity_poly.pdbx_seq_one_letter_code
_entity_poly.pdbx_strand_id
1 'polypeptide(L)' 'MDKSVYHSTLKAMHEAGVNTAYYHGWATGALDNPDLEEQRVTDAYTAGFEHGKSGNTEGYKDWVDK' A
#
# COMPACT_ATOMS: atom_id res chain seq x y z
N MET A 1 6.52 1.77 11.79
CA MET A 1 7.00 2.75 10.78
C MET A 1 7.00 4.15 11.41
N ASP A 2 7.91 5.02 11.00
CA ASP A 2 7.87 6.43 11.41
C ASP A 2 6.69 7.18 10.75
N LYS A 3 6.02 8.08 11.48
CA LYS A 3 4.83 8.80 10.99
C LYS A 3 5.12 9.68 9.78
N SER A 4 6.30 10.30 9.72
CA SER A 4 6.69 11.14 8.59
C SER A 4 6.88 10.31 7.33
N VAL A 5 7.53 9.14 7.46
CA VAL A 5 7.72 8.19 6.35
C VAL A 5 6.39 7.66 5.84
N TYR A 6 5.46 7.33 6.75
CA TYR A 6 4.12 6.88 6.39
C TYR A 6 3.38 7.91 5.54
N HIS A 7 3.26 9.15 6.02
CA HIS A 7 2.52 10.20 5.32
C HIS A 7 3.18 10.63 4.01
N SER A 8 4.51 10.73 3.97
CA SER A 8 5.23 11.07 2.74
C SER A 8 5.08 9.98 1.66
N THR A 9 5.09 8.71 2.06
CA THR A 9 4.90 7.60 1.12
C THR A 9 3.48 7.59 0.57
N LEU A 10 2.45 7.74 1.42
CA LEU A 10 1.07 7.85 0.95
C LEU A 10 0.87 9.04 0.00
N LYS A 11 1.46 10.18 0.32
CA LYS A 11 1.41 11.36 -0.57
C LYS A 11 2.03 11.05 -1.93
N ALA A 12 3.21 10.43 -1.97
CA ALA A 12 3.88 10.06 -3.22
C ALA A 12 3.06 9.06 -4.05
N MET A 13 2.45 8.06 -3.39
CA MET A 13 1.57 7.08 -4.04
C MET A 13 0.31 7.73 -4.64
N HIS A 14 -0.29 8.68 -3.92
CA HIS A 14 -1.46 9.41 -4.38
C HIS A 14 -1.13 10.30 -5.58
N GLU A 15 -0.03 11.05 -5.52
CA GLU A 15 0.44 11.91 -6.62
C GLU A 15 0.83 11.10 -7.87
N ALA A 16 1.32 9.87 -7.68
CA ALA A 16 1.68 8.98 -8.77
C ALA A 16 0.49 8.23 -9.39
N GLY A 17 -0.74 8.39 -8.88
CA GLY A 17 -1.91 7.71 -9.43
C GLY A 17 -1.86 6.19 -9.29
N VAL A 18 -1.31 5.68 -8.18
CA VAL A 18 -1.22 4.23 -7.95
C VAL A 18 -2.61 3.58 -7.85
N ASN A 19 -2.69 2.29 -8.21
CA ASN A 19 -3.88 1.47 -8.03
C ASN A 19 -4.47 1.61 -6.61
N THR A 20 -5.78 1.83 -6.52
CA THR A 20 -6.48 2.12 -5.25
C THR A 20 -6.46 0.94 -4.27
N ALA A 21 -6.50 -0.29 -4.77
CA ALA A 21 -6.41 -1.49 -3.93
C ALA A 21 -4.98 -1.66 -3.37
N TYR A 22 -3.95 -1.36 -4.17
CA TYR A 22 -2.57 -1.32 -3.69
C TYR A 22 -2.37 -0.24 -2.62
N TYR A 23 -2.87 0.98 -2.86
CA TYR A 23 -2.80 2.08 -1.91
C TYR A 23 -3.42 1.69 -0.55
N HIS A 24 -4.59 1.07 -0.59
CA HIS A 24 -5.27 0.59 0.62
C HIS A 24 -4.48 -0.52 1.31
N GLY A 25 -4.02 -1.53 0.55
CA GLY A 25 -3.20 -2.61 1.09
C GLY A 25 -1.97 -2.08 1.81
N TRP A 26 -1.23 -1.15 1.18
CA TRP A 26 -0.04 -0.56 1.76
C TRP A 26 -0.31 0.16 3.08
N ALA A 27 -1.37 0.97 3.15
CA ALA A 27 -1.75 1.63 4.39
C ALA A 27 -2.12 0.61 5.50
N THR A 28 -2.87 -0.43 5.15
CA THR A 28 -3.29 -1.49 6.07
C THR A 28 -2.09 -2.26 6.62
N GLY A 29 -1.16 -2.68 5.76
CA GLY A 29 0.06 -3.38 6.16
C GLY A 29 1.01 -2.51 6.99
N ALA A 30 1.18 -1.24 6.63
CA ALA A 30 2.04 -0.30 7.38
C ALA A 30 1.52 0.02 8.79
N LEU A 31 0.21 -0.09 9.00
CA LEU A 31 -0.46 0.08 10.31
C LEU A 31 -0.63 -1.24 11.09
N ASP A 32 -0.20 -2.38 10.52
CA ASP A 32 -0.39 -3.72 11.08
C ASP A 32 -1.86 -4.04 11.39
N ASN A 33 -2.76 -3.56 10.51
CA ASN A 33 -4.17 -3.88 10.59
C ASN A 33 -4.44 -5.33 10.12
N PRO A 34 -5.53 -5.96 10.58
CA PRO A 34 -5.97 -7.25 10.04
C PRO A 34 -6.23 -7.19 8.53
N ASP A 35 -5.99 -8.31 7.86
CA ASP A 35 -6.31 -8.45 6.44
C ASP A 35 -7.81 -8.35 6.17
N LEU A 36 -8.14 -7.92 4.94
CA LEU A 36 -9.51 -7.94 4.44
C LEU A 36 -10.02 -9.36 4.29
N GLU A 37 -11.35 -9.50 4.27
CA GLU A 37 -12.01 -10.75 3.91
C GLU A 37 -11.54 -11.26 2.55
N GLU A 38 -11.33 -12.57 2.41
CA GLU A 38 -10.77 -13.21 1.21
C GLU A 38 -11.45 -12.78 -0.10
N GLN A 39 -12.76 -12.54 -0.08
CA GLN A 39 -13.54 -12.11 -1.23
C GLN A 39 -13.23 -10.67 -1.71
N ARG A 40 -12.57 -9.87 -0.89
CA ARG A 40 -12.20 -8.47 -1.15
C ARG A 40 -10.71 -8.30 -1.43
N VAL A 41 -9.92 -9.34 -1.16
CA VAL A 41 -8.48 -9.35 -1.44
C VAL A 41 -8.27 -9.41 -2.95
N THR A 42 -7.35 -8.58 -3.43
CA THR A 42 -6.92 -8.55 -4.84
C THR A 42 -5.40 -8.64 -4.89
N ASP A 43 -4.82 -9.02 -6.02
CA ASP A 43 -3.37 -9.10 -6.18
C ASP A 43 -2.68 -7.76 -5.84
N ALA A 44 -3.29 -6.65 -6.25
CA ALA A 44 -2.84 -5.31 -5.92
C ALA A 44 -2.86 -5.03 -4.41
N TYR A 45 -3.95 -5.41 -3.73
CA TYR A 45 -4.06 -5.27 -2.27
C TYR A 45 -3.00 -6.10 -1.55
N THR A 46 -2.83 -7.37 -1.92
CA THR A 46 -1.86 -8.28 -1.29
C THR A 46 -0.44 -7.74 -1.44
N ALA A 47 -0.06 -7.31 -2.65
CA ALA A 47 1.24 -6.70 -2.89
C ALA A 47 1.43 -5.41 -2.07
N GLY A 48 0.40 -4.56 -2.00
CA GLY A 48 0.39 -3.37 -1.16
C GLY A 48 0.62 -3.72 0.31
N PHE A 49 -0.13 -4.68 0.84
CA PHE A 49 -0.08 -5.11 2.25
C PHE A 49 1.30 -5.60 2.65
N GLU A 50 1.91 -6.48 1.86
CA GLU A 50 3.27 -6.98 2.11
C GLU A 50 4.31 -5.86 2.07
N HIS A 51 4.19 -4.93 1.11
CA HIS A 51 5.06 -3.76 1.00
C HIS A 51 4.88 -2.80 2.19
N GLY A 52 3.65 -2.57 2.64
CA GLY A 52 3.37 -1.75 3.81
C GLY A 52 3.96 -2.35 5.08
N LYS A 53 3.77 -3.66 5.28
CA LYS A 53 4.27 -4.41 6.44
C LYS A 53 5.79 -4.47 6.50
N SER A 54 6.45 -4.62 5.36
CA SER A 54 7.92 -4.59 5.25
C SER A 54 8.52 -3.18 5.26
N GLY A 55 7.68 -2.14 5.13
CA GLY A 55 8.12 -0.75 5.07
C GLY A 55 8.74 -0.35 3.73
N ASN A 56 8.41 -1.07 2.65
CA ASN A 56 8.85 -0.74 1.30
C ASN A 56 8.10 0.51 0.78
N THR A 57 8.82 1.60 0.55
CA THR A 57 8.26 2.88 0.08
C THR A 57 8.33 3.07 -1.43
N GLU A 58 8.96 2.16 -2.17
CA GLU A 58 9.17 2.29 -3.62
C GLU A 58 8.41 1.25 -4.45
N GLY A 59 7.94 0.17 -3.84
CA GLY A 59 7.24 -0.92 -4.53
C GLY A 59 5.93 -0.52 -5.22
N TYR A 60 5.42 0.69 -4.97
CA TYR A 60 4.22 1.22 -5.61
C TYR A 60 4.43 1.57 -7.08
N LYS A 61 5.68 1.77 -7.51
CA LYS A 61 6.02 2.14 -8.90
C LYS A 61 5.52 1.09 -9.91
N ASP A 62 5.46 -0.17 -9.52
CA ASP A 62 4.96 -1.27 -10.36
C ASP A 62 3.42 -1.33 -10.47
N TRP A 63 2.73 -0.46 -9.72
CA TRP A 63 1.27 -0.40 -9.59
C TRP A 63 0.68 0.95 -10.01
N VAL A 64 1.49 1.81 -10.61
CA VAL A 64 1.03 3.02 -11.30
C VAL A 64 0.32 2.61 -12.60
N ASP A 65 -0.83 3.23 -12.88
CA ASP A 65 -1.65 3.00 -14.09
C ASP A 65 -2.15 1.56 -14.32
N LYS A 66 -2.23 0.73 -13.25
CA LYS A 66 -2.78 -0.63 -13.28
C LYS A 66 -4.22 -0.73 -12.81
#